data_AF-A0A0D6AML4-F1
#
_entry.id   AF-A0A0D6AML4-F1
#
_cell.length_a   1.000
_cell.length_b   1.000
_cell.length_c   1.000
_cell.angle_alpha   90.00
_cell.angle_beta   90.00
_cell.angle_gamma   90.00
#
_symmetry.space_group_name_H-M   'P 1'
#
loop_
_entity.id
_entity.type
_entity.pdbx_description
1 polymer ?
#
loop_
_entity_poly.entity_id
_entity_poly.type
_entity_poly.pdbx_seq_one_letter_code
_entity_poly.pdbx_strand_id
1 'polypeptide(L)'
;MNIQDSNSNSTQDNLLIVNELKKVNQKLTEIQKDNSTNNINELQKQISRTQNSLIIVIGLFILGIAFNIFYANKQYSLLQILNSNNSQQLSELSELNKLNSQINSPEKYEYQVVSPSDYVFDEEMNKYGQLGWKATDCRRATSSFSSSASYECIMIRKK
;
A
#
# COMPACT_ATOMS: atom_id res chain seq x y z
N MET A 1 -102.10 -60.13 12.78
CA MET A 1 -100.62 -60.17 12.88
C MET A 1 -100.12 -58.76 12.57
N ASN A 2 -99.76 -57.99 13.60
CA ASN A 2 -99.41 -56.57 13.48
C ASN A 2 -97.89 -56.44 13.40
N ILE A 3 -97.35 -56.22 12.19
CA ILE A 3 -95.90 -56.17 11.91
C ILE A 3 -95.36 -54.72 11.95
N GLN A 4 -96.18 -53.72 12.33
CA GLN A 4 -95.80 -52.31 12.17
C GLN A 4 -94.98 -51.68 13.32
N ASP A 5 -94.88 -52.30 14.51
CA ASP A 5 -94.25 -51.64 15.68
C ASP A 5 -92.73 -51.87 15.82
N SER A 6 -92.14 -52.85 15.11
CA SER A 6 -90.69 -53.14 15.23
C SER A 6 -89.80 -52.21 14.40
N ASN A 7 -90.37 -51.46 13.46
CA ASN A 7 -89.61 -50.62 12.53
C ASN A 7 -89.34 -49.19 13.09
N SER A 8 -90.20 -48.72 14.01
CA SER A 8 -90.09 -47.39 14.64
C SER A 8 -88.86 -47.28 15.56
N ASN A 9 -88.66 -48.26 16.45
CA ASN A 9 -87.55 -48.23 17.42
C ASN A 9 -86.17 -48.36 16.75
N SER A 10 -86.06 -49.21 15.73
CA SER A 10 -84.85 -49.35 14.90
C SER A 10 -84.41 -48.03 14.26
N THR A 11 -85.37 -47.23 13.80
CA THR A 11 -85.08 -45.94 13.14
C THR A 11 -84.59 -44.89 14.15
N GLN A 12 -85.12 -44.94 15.37
CA GLN A 12 -84.77 -44.01 16.44
C GLN A 12 -83.37 -44.29 17.02
N ASP A 13 -83.02 -45.57 17.18
CA ASP A 13 -81.67 -45.98 17.60
C ASP A 13 -80.61 -45.66 16.53
N ASN A 14 -80.94 -45.87 15.26
CA ASN A 14 -80.06 -45.48 14.16
C ASN A 14 -79.82 -43.96 14.12
N LEU A 15 -80.82 -43.15 14.44
CA LEU A 15 -80.68 -41.69 14.49
C LEU A 15 -79.76 -41.25 15.64
N LEU A 16 -79.85 -41.92 16.80
CA LEU A 16 -78.96 -41.68 17.94
C LEU A 16 -77.51 -42.01 17.60
N ILE A 17 -77.27 -43.17 16.96
CA ILE A 17 -75.94 -43.60 16.53
C ILE A 17 -75.33 -42.61 15.54
N VAL A 18 -76.11 -42.11 14.57
CA VAL A 18 -75.64 -41.11 13.59
C VAL A 18 -75.26 -39.79 14.28
N ASN A 19 -76.01 -39.35 15.29
CA ASN A 19 -75.69 -38.13 16.03
C ASN A 19 -74.41 -38.25 16.86
N GLU A 20 -74.21 -39.39 17.55
CA GLU A 20 -72.96 -39.63 18.28
C GLU A 20 -71.75 -39.76 17.33
N LEU A 21 -71.90 -40.43 16.19
CA LEU A 21 -70.86 -40.48 15.15
C LEU A 21 -70.49 -39.08 14.63
N LYS A 22 -71.48 -38.21 14.42
CA LYS A 22 -71.24 -36.82 13.98
C LYS A 22 -70.45 -36.05 15.03
N LYS A 23 -70.78 -36.23 16.32
CA LYS A 23 -70.09 -35.59 17.46
C LYS A 23 -68.65 -36.08 17.61
N VAL A 24 -68.42 -37.39 17.44
CA VAL A 24 -67.07 -37.98 17.44
C VAL A 24 -66.24 -37.44 16.29
N ASN A 25 -66.79 -37.37 15.08
CA ASN A 25 -66.08 -36.85 13.92
C ASN A 25 -65.71 -35.36 14.11
N GLN A 26 -66.62 -34.57 14.67
CA GLN A 26 -66.35 -33.16 14.99
C GLN A 26 -65.19 -33.01 15.99
N LYS A 27 -65.20 -33.77 17.10
CA LYS A 27 -64.08 -33.77 18.06
C LYS A 27 -62.76 -34.20 17.43
N LEU A 28 -62.80 -35.18 16.53
CA LEU A 28 -61.60 -35.64 15.82
C LEU A 28 -61.02 -34.51 14.95
N THR A 29 -61.86 -33.77 14.24
CA THR A 29 -61.42 -32.62 13.44
C THR A 29 -60.86 -31.49 14.29
N GLU A 30 -61.42 -31.23 15.47
CA GLU A 30 -60.90 -30.24 16.43
C GLU A 30 -59.52 -30.64 16.95
N ILE A 31 -59.34 -31.89 17.39
CA ILE A 31 -58.05 -32.42 17.85
C ILE A 31 -57.00 -32.37 16.74
N GLN A 32 -57.35 -32.73 15.51
CA GLN A 32 -56.42 -32.66 14.37
C GLN A 32 -55.99 -31.23 14.07
N LYS A 33 -56.92 -30.28 14.15
CA LYS A 33 -56.65 -28.85 13.95
C LYS A 33 -55.72 -28.31 15.04
N ASP A 34 -56.03 -28.57 16.30
CA ASP A 34 -55.23 -28.09 17.43
C ASP A 34 -53.81 -28.67 17.41
N ASN A 35 -53.66 -29.96 17.10
CA ASN A 35 -52.35 -30.59 16.97
C ASN A 35 -51.54 -29.98 15.82
N SER A 36 -52.19 -29.67 14.68
CA SER A 36 -51.55 -29.01 13.55
C SER A 36 -51.12 -27.58 13.89
N THR A 37 -51.97 -26.80 14.56
CA THR A 37 -51.66 -25.42 14.96
C THR A 37 -50.50 -25.35 15.96
N ASN A 38 -50.48 -26.25 16.96
CA ASN A 38 -49.40 -26.30 17.94
C ASN A 38 -48.05 -26.62 17.30
N ASN A 39 -48.02 -27.59 16.37
CA ASN A 39 -46.79 -27.95 15.66
C ASN A 39 -46.28 -26.80 14.78
N ILE A 40 -47.17 -26.08 14.10
CA ILE A 40 -46.79 -24.92 13.29
C ILE A 40 -46.20 -23.80 14.16
N ASN A 41 -46.81 -23.52 15.32
CA ASN A 41 -46.33 -22.48 16.23
C ASN A 41 -44.95 -22.81 16.83
N GLU A 42 -44.71 -24.07 17.21
CA GLU A 42 -43.40 -24.57 17.66
C GLU A 42 -42.34 -24.39 16.56
N LEU A 43 -42.65 -24.79 15.32
CA LEU A 43 -41.74 -24.63 14.18
C LEU A 43 -41.41 -23.16 13.90
N GLN A 44 -42.41 -22.27 13.91
CA GLN A 44 -42.19 -20.83 13.74
C GLN A 44 -41.31 -20.24 14.85
N LYS A 45 -41.49 -20.70 16.10
CA LYS A 45 -40.67 -20.29 17.23
C LYS A 45 -39.22 -20.78 17.10
N GLN A 46 -39.00 -21.98 16.56
CA GLN A 46 -37.65 -22.48 16.28
C GLN A 46 -36.99 -21.70 15.14
N ILE A 47 -37.72 -21.45 14.05
CA ILE A 47 -37.22 -20.67 12.90
C ILE A 47 -36.80 -19.27 13.33
N SER A 48 -37.64 -18.56 14.09
CA SER A 48 -37.33 -17.20 14.57
C SER A 48 -36.09 -17.16 15.47
N ARG A 49 -35.91 -18.15 16.35
CA ARG A 49 -34.69 -18.29 17.17
C ARG A 49 -33.45 -18.49 16.30
N THR A 50 -33.52 -19.37 15.30
CA THR A 50 -32.40 -19.66 14.39
C THR A 50 -32.05 -18.43 13.54
N GLN A 51 -33.05 -17.69 13.05
CA GLN A 51 -32.83 -16.46 12.28
C GLN A 51 -32.15 -15.38 13.12
N ASN A 52 -32.59 -15.16 14.36
CA ASN A 52 -31.95 -14.19 15.25
C ASN A 52 -30.49 -14.56 15.54
N SER A 53 -30.21 -15.84 15.80
CA SER A 53 -28.83 -16.30 16.00
C SER A 53 -27.97 -16.06 14.76
N LEU A 54 -28.50 -16.32 13.56
CA LEU A 54 -27.78 -16.12 12.31
C LEU A 54 -27.44 -14.65 12.07
N ILE A 55 -28.39 -13.74 12.33
CA ILE A 55 -28.18 -12.29 12.21
C ILE A 55 -27.05 -11.83 13.13
N ILE A 56 -27.00 -12.33 14.38
CA ILE A 56 -25.94 -12.00 15.33
C ILE A 56 -24.57 -12.47 14.81
N VAL A 57 -24.49 -13.71 14.32
CA VAL A 57 -23.23 -14.27 13.79
C VAL A 57 -22.73 -13.48 12.58
N ILE A 58 -23.62 -13.13 11.65
CA ILE A 58 -23.28 -12.31 10.47
C ILE A 58 -22.82 -10.91 10.93
N GLY A 59 -23.50 -10.31 11.89
CA GLY A 59 -23.12 -9.00 12.45
C GLY A 59 -21.71 -9.01 13.05
N LEU A 60 -21.38 -10.03 13.84
CA LEU A 60 -20.04 -10.20 14.42
C LEU A 60 -18.97 -10.43 13.35
N PHE A 61 -19.30 -11.17 12.29
CA PHE A 61 -18.37 -11.41 11.18
C PHE A 61 -18.05 -10.13 10.40
N ILE A 62 -19.08 -9.32 10.08
CA ILE A 62 -18.91 -8.02 9.42
C ILE A 62 -18.08 -7.07 10.29
N LEU A 63 -18.37 -7.02 11.59
CA LEU A 63 -17.57 -6.24 12.56
C LEU A 63 -16.11 -6.68 12.56
N GLY A 64 -15.84 -7.98 12.58
CA GLY A 64 -14.48 -8.53 12.53
C GLY A 64 -13.72 -8.14 11.26
N ILE A 65 -14.38 -8.22 10.09
CA ILE A 65 -13.79 -7.79 8.82
C ILE A 65 -13.49 -6.28 8.83
N ALA A 66 -14.44 -5.45 9.27
CA ALA A 66 -14.26 -4.01 9.34
C ALA A 66 -13.09 -3.62 10.25
N PHE A 67 -12.96 -4.29 11.39
CA PHE A 67 -11.85 -4.09 12.32
C PHE A 67 -10.51 -4.47 11.69
N ASN A 68 -10.46 -5.58 10.96
CA ASN A 68 -9.24 -6.03 10.28
C ASN A 68 -8.80 -5.04 9.19
N ILE A 69 -9.74 -4.58 8.35
CA ILE A 69 -9.49 -3.55 7.33
C ILE A 69 -8.97 -2.25 7.97
N PHE A 70 -9.58 -1.82 9.07
CA PHE A 70 -9.16 -0.63 9.79
C PHE A 70 -7.71 -0.75 10.30
N TYR A 71 -7.35 -1.89 10.91
CA TYR A 71 -5.98 -2.13 11.35
C TYR A 71 -4.98 -2.17 10.19
N ALA A 72 -5.32 -2.84 9.09
CA ALA A 72 -4.47 -2.88 7.91
C ALA A 72 -4.21 -1.47 7.36
N ASN A 73 -5.26 -0.66 7.18
CA ASN A 73 -5.14 0.72 6.69
C ASN A 73 -4.25 1.59 7.60
N LYS A 74 -4.38 1.44 8.93
CA LYS A 74 -3.54 2.17 9.88
C LYS A 74 -2.07 1.76 9.80
N GLN A 75 -1.78 0.49 9.55
CA GLN A 75 -0.41 0.03 9.35
C GLN A 75 0.18 0.54 8.03
N TYR A 76 -0.59 0.51 6.95
CA TYR A 76 -0.16 1.02 5.65
C TYR A 76 0.18 2.52 5.70
N SER A 77 -0.59 3.33 6.44
CA SER A 77 -0.30 4.77 6.55
C SER A 77 1.00 5.04 7.32
N LEU A 78 1.25 4.31 8.42
CA LEU A 78 2.50 4.43 9.17
C LEU A 78 3.72 4.02 8.32
N LEU A 79 3.58 2.94 7.54
CA LEU A 79 4.65 2.46 6.67
C LEU A 79 5.00 3.48 5.58
N GLN A 80 4.00 4.17 5.03
CA GLN A 80 4.23 5.25 4.04
C GLN A 80 5.00 6.43 4.64
N ILE A 81 4.64 6.87 5.86
CA ILE A 81 5.33 7.98 6.55
C ILE A 81 6.80 7.62 6.84
N LEU A 82 7.07 6.38 7.28
CA LEU A 82 8.42 5.90 7.52
C LEU A 82 9.26 5.89 6.23
N ASN A 83 8.68 5.41 5.13
CA ASN A 83 9.41 5.32 3.86
C ASN A 83 9.72 6.69 3.24
N SER A 84 8.82 7.67 3.38
CA SER A 84 9.05 9.03 2.88
C SER A 84 10.22 9.71 3.59
N ASN A 85 10.32 9.56 4.91
CA ASN A 85 11.38 10.17 5.72
C ASN A 85 12.76 9.58 5.37
N ASN A 86 12.85 8.26 5.20
CA ASN A 86 14.10 7.59 4.83
C ASN A 86 14.57 7.98 3.42
N SER A 87 13.64 8.16 2.48
CA SER A 87 13.97 8.56 1.11
C SER A 87 14.56 9.97 1.05
N GLN A 88 14.03 10.89 1.86
CA GLN A 88 14.57 12.26 1.97
C GLN A 88 15.99 12.25 2.53
N GLN A 89 16.22 11.56 3.65
CA GLN A 89 17.55 11.44 4.25
C GLN A 89 18.60 10.85 3.29
N LEU A 90 18.20 9.85 2.49
CA LEU A 90 19.10 9.24 1.52
C LEU A 90 19.48 10.21 0.38
N SER A 91 18.54 11.06 -0.04
CA SER A 91 18.80 12.08 -1.07
C SER A 91 19.77 13.16 -0.58
N GLU A 92 19.61 13.64 0.65
CA GLU A 92 20.51 14.62 1.27
C GLU A 92 21.92 14.06 1.44
N LEU A 93 22.05 12.80 1.89
CA LEU A 93 23.35 12.14 2.03
C LEU A 93 24.07 12.00 0.68
N SER A 94 23.33 11.71 -0.39
CA SER A 94 23.86 11.61 -1.74
C SER A 94 24.39 12.96 -2.24
N GLU A 95 23.65 14.05 -2.04
CA GLU A 95 24.09 15.40 -2.39
C GLU A 95 25.33 15.83 -1.60
N LEU A 96 25.37 15.52 -0.31
CA LEU A 96 26.51 15.83 0.54
C LEU A 96 27.77 15.06 0.11
N ASN A 97 27.64 13.78 -0.25
CA ASN A 97 28.75 12.99 -0.80
C ASN A 97 29.24 13.54 -2.14
N LYS A 98 28.33 13.98 -3.01
CA LYS A 98 28.68 14.61 -4.29
C LYS A 98 29.46 15.90 -4.04
N LEU A 99 28.99 16.77 -3.14
CA LEU A 99 29.69 18.00 -2.78
C LEU A 99 31.08 17.70 -2.18
N ASN A 100 31.16 16.73 -1.29
CA ASN A 100 32.43 16.33 -0.67
C ASN A 100 33.44 15.80 -1.71
N SER A 101 32.99 15.05 -2.72
CA SER A 101 33.84 14.59 -3.81
C SER A 101 34.36 15.71 -4.72
N GLN A 102 33.56 16.78 -4.91
CA GLN A 102 33.97 17.96 -5.68
C GLN A 102 35.01 18.79 -4.93
N ILE A 103 34.83 18.96 -3.61
CA ILE A 103 35.76 19.71 -2.76
C ILE A 103 37.08 18.95 -2.59
N ASN A 104 37.03 17.63 -2.42
CA ASN A 104 38.21 16.80 -2.18
C ASN A 104 38.84 16.22 -3.44
N SER A 105 38.46 16.67 -4.64
CA SER A 105 39.22 16.34 -5.84
C SER A 105 40.52 17.14 -5.79
N PRO A 106 41.69 16.53 -5.56
CA PRO A 106 42.94 17.28 -5.53
C PRO A 106 43.16 17.87 -6.91
N GLU A 107 43.13 19.21 -7.02
CA GLU A 107 43.51 19.89 -8.25
C GLU A 107 44.97 19.52 -8.56
N LYS A 108 45.16 18.68 -9.58
CA LYS A 108 46.49 18.25 -10.01
C LYS A 108 47.05 19.32 -10.93
N TYR A 109 48.23 19.81 -10.59
CA TYR A 109 48.95 20.79 -11.40
C TYR A 109 50.20 20.16 -12.01
N GLU A 110 50.50 20.55 -13.25
CA GLU A 110 51.77 20.27 -13.92
C GLU A 110 52.60 21.54 -13.98
N TYR A 111 53.92 21.40 -13.82
CA TYR A 111 54.89 22.49 -13.83
C TYR A 111 55.97 22.20 -14.87
N GLN A 112 56.44 23.25 -15.54
CA GLN A 112 57.62 23.18 -16.40
C GLN A 112 58.39 24.51 -16.38
N VAL A 113 59.67 24.46 -16.67
CA VAL A 113 60.52 25.64 -16.86
C VAL A 113 60.82 25.78 -18.33
N VAL A 114 60.62 26.97 -18.88
CA VAL A 114 60.87 27.29 -20.29
C VAL A 114 61.80 28.49 -20.38
N SER A 115 62.62 28.54 -21.42
CA SER A 115 63.61 29.61 -21.60
C SER A 115 63.54 30.25 -22.99
N PRO A 116 62.43 30.94 -23.31
CA PRO A 116 62.27 31.60 -24.60
C PRO A 116 63.34 32.68 -24.81
N SER A 117 63.87 32.78 -26.03
CA SER A 117 64.75 33.90 -26.37
C SER A 117 63.95 35.20 -26.52
N ASP A 118 64.57 36.35 -26.25
CA ASP A 118 63.90 37.65 -26.29
C ASP A 118 63.32 37.99 -27.67
N TYR A 119 63.91 37.47 -28.75
CA TYR A 119 63.44 37.69 -30.12
C TYR A 119 62.14 36.96 -30.46
N VAL A 120 61.85 35.81 -29.82
CA VAL A 120 60.65 34.99 -30.09
C VAL A 120 59.74 34.87 -28.87
N PHE A 121 59.95 35.71 -27.86
CA PHE A 121 59.29 35.59 -26.55
C PHE A 121 57.76 35.56 -26.69
N ASP A 122 57.18 36.54 -27.38
CA ASP A 122 55.74 36.63 -27.54
C ASP A 122 55.16 35.43 -28.29
N GLU A 123 55.86 34.93 -29.32
CA GLU A 123 55.41 33.78 -30.10
C GLU A 123 55.38 32.50 -29.25
N GLU A 124 56.47 32.21 -28.54
CA GLU A 124 56.57 31.02 -27.69
C GLU A 124 55.60 31.09 -26.50
N MET A 125 55.49 32.25 -25.86
CA MET A 125 54.57 32.43 -24.72
C MET A 125 53.10 32.33 -25.14
N ASN A 126 52.74 32.85 -26.32
CA ASN A 126 51.40 32.66 -26.88
C ASN A 126 51.11 31.19 -27.18
N LYS A 127 52.08 30.44 -27.72
CA LYS A 127 51.95 28.99 -27.94
C LYS A 127 51.73 28.24 -26.63
N TYR A 128 52.46 28.57 -25.57
CA TYR A 128 52.24 27.97 -24.25
C TYR A 128 50.86 28.33 -23.68
N GLY A 129 50.40 29.57 -23.85
CA GLY A 129 49.05 30.00 -23.47
C GLY A 129 47.96 29.21 -24.18
N GLN A 130 48.09 28.96 -25.49
CA GLN A 130 47.16 28.12 -26.28
C GLN A 130 47.13 26.67 -25.80
N LEU A 131 48.25 26.17 -25.27
CA LEU A 131 48.37 24.84 -24.66
C LEU A 131 47.91 24.79 -23.19
N GLY A 132 47.30 25.86 -22.68
CA GLY A 132 46.74 25.96 -21.33
C GLY A 132 47.76 26.26 -20.24
N TRP A 133 49.01 26.56 -20.59
CA TRP A 133 50.04 26.96 -19.64
C TRP A 133 49.93 28.42 -19.26
N LYS A 134 50.22 28.72 -17.99
CA LYS A 134 50.28 30.08 -17.44
C LYS A 134 51.65 30.31 -16.85
N ALA A 135 52.26 31.45 -17.14
CA ALA A 135 53.50 31.87 -16.48
C ALA A 135 53.17 32.34 -15.06
N THR A 136 53.87 31.80 -14.06
CA THR A 136 53.78 32.26 -12.66
C THR A 136 54.87 33.26 -12.33
N ASP A 137 56.07 33.06 -12.89
CA ASP A 137 57.22 33.93 -12.72
C ASP A 137 58.08 33.88 -13.99
N CYS A 138 58.68 35.01 -14.35
CA CYS A 138 59.58 35.14 -15.49
C CYS A 138 60.68 36.12 -15.16
N ARG A 139 61.94 35.71 -15.35
CA ARG A 139 63.11 36.58 -15.24
C ARG A 139 63.84 36.69 -16.56
N ARG A 140 64.26 37.91 -16.93
CA ARG A 140 65.10 38.17 -18.10
C ARG A 140 66.56 38.13 -17.69
N ALA A 141 67.38 37.42 -18.45
CA ALA A 141 68.83 37.37 -18.30
C ALA A 141 69.50 37.91 -19.58
N THR A 142 70.48 38.78 -19.39
CA THR A 142 71.35 39.29 -20.46
C THR A 142 72.77 38.83 -20.20
N SER A 143 73.43 38.26 -21.21
CA SER A 143 74.84 37.90 -21.11
C SER A 143 75.71 39.15 -21.20
N SER A 144 76.81 39.22 -20.43
CA SER A 144 77.82 40.27 -20.61
C SER A 144 78.69 40.06 -21.87
N PHE A 145 78.58 38.89 -22.52
CA PHE A 145 79.39 38.49 -23.67
C PHE A 145 78.62 38.45 -25.00
N SER A 146 77.29 38.62 -24.96
CA SER A 146 76.45 38.71 -26.16
C SER A 146 75.37 39.77 -25.96
N SER A 147 74.98 40.45 -27.04
CA SER A 147 73.86 41.40 -27.01
C SER A 147 72.48 40.72 -26.95
N SER A 148 72.45 39.39 -26.74
CA SER A 148 71.22 38.61 -26.69
C SER A 148 70.68 38.53 -25.26
N ALA A 149 69.35 38.66 -25.16
CA ALA A 149 68.61 38.41 -23.93
C ALA A 149 67.80 37.12 -24.08
N SER A 150 67.57 36.44 -22.96
CA SER A 150 66.68 35.29 -22.86
C SER A 150 65.86 35.39 -21.58
N TYR A 151 64.73 34.72 -21.54
CA TYR A 151 63.93 34.60 -20.33
C TYR A 151 64.09 33.22 -19.72
N GLU A 152 63.75 33.11 -18.45
CA GLU A 152 63.45 31.87 -17.77
C GLU A 152 62.10 32.05 -17.08
N CYS A 153 61.13 31.23 -17.47
CA CYS A 153 59.77 31.30 -16.99
C CYS A 153 59.35 29.98 -16.33
N ILE A 154 58.71 30.08 -15.18
CA ILE A 154 58.04 28.96 -14.51
C ILE A 154 56.59 28.93 -15.00
N MET A 155 56.18 27.80 -15.57
CA MET A 155 54.86 27.60 -16.15
C MET A 155 54.06 26.61 -15.31
N ILE A 156 52.78 26.89 -15.12
CA ILE A 156 51.81 26.03 -14.43
C ILE A 156 50.59 25.77 -15.32
N ARG A 157 50.04 24.56 -15.27
CA ARG A 157 48.70 24.26 -15.81
C ARG A 157 47.96 23.25 -14.95
N LYS A 158 46.63 23.24 -15.03
CA LYS A 158 45.80 22.16 -14.48
C LYS A 158 45.95 20.92 -15.37
N LYS A 159 46.08 19.75 -14.74
CA LYS A 159 46.14 18.44 -15.39
C LYS A 159 44.75 17.90 -15.68
#